data_AF-A0A447RKM1-F1
#
_entry.id   AF-A0A447RKM1-F1
#
_cell.length_a   1.000
_cell.length_b   1.000
_cell.length_c   1.000
_cell.angle_alpha   90.00
_cell.angle_beta   90.00
_cell.angle_gamma   90.00
#
_symmetry.space_group_name_H-M   'P 1'
#
loop_
_entity.id
_entity.type
_entity.pdbx_description
1 polymer ?
#
loop_
_entity_poly.entity_id
_entity_poly.type
_entity_poly.pdbx_seq_one_letter_code
_entity_poly.pdbx_strand_id
1 'polypeptide(L)'
;MVGLTAWHTFFQTTHLTLHEKKVLVIGYGLVGQGVAAAAKAFGGQVMVAEIDPARRLQAAYDGWHVVDLQEAIASGGRGGHSDRR
;
A
#
# COMPACT_ATOMS: atom_id res chain seq x y z
N MET A 1 12.93 11.18 3.90
CA MET A 1 11.76 10.79 4.72
C MET A 1 10.44 10.99 3.95
N VAL A 2 10.37 10.53 2.70
CA VAL A 2 9.30 10.96 1.76
C VAL A 2 7.94 10.31 2.07
N GLY A 3 7.95 9.07 2.57
CA GLY A 3 6.72 8.34 2.91
C GLY A 3 5.96 8.95 4.09
N LEU A 4 6.64 9.40 5.14
CA LEU A 4 5.99 9.98 6.31
C LEU A 4 5.25 11.28 5.96
N THR A 5 5.93 12.17 5.23
CA THR A 5 5.36 13.46 4.83
C THR A 5 4.15 13.28 3.92
N ALA A 6 4.20 12.31 3.00
CA ALA A 6 3.08 12.02 2.11
C ALA A 6 1.82 11.58 2.89
N TRP A 7 1.98 10.68 3.87
CA TRP A 7 0.86 10.22 4.69
C TRP A 7 0.33 11.31 5.62
N HIS A 8 1.19 12.13 6.21
CA HIS A 8 0.75 13.27 7.00
C HIS A 8 -0.14 14.23 6.20
N THR A 9 0.27 14.60 4.98
CA THR A 9 -0.55 15.45 4.12
C THR A 9 -1.88 14.78 3.76
N PHE A 10 -1.86 13.48 3.44
CA PHE A 10 -3.10 12.73 3.18
C PHE A 10 -4.07 12.78 4.37
N PHE A 11 -3.59 12.58 5.60
CA PHE A 11 -4.42 12.65 6.81
C PHE A 11 -4.98 14.05 7.04
N GLN A 12 -4.18 15.09 6.84
CA GLN A 12 -4.60 16.47 7.04
C GLN A 12 -5.64 16.92 6.01
N THR A 13 -5.52 16.47 4.75
CA THR A 13 -6.42 16.87 3.68
C THR A 13 -7.71 16.05 3.65
N THR A 14 -7.64 14.74 3.91
CA THR A 14 -8.79 13.84 3.77
C THR A 14 -9.51 13.56 5.09
N HIS A 15 -8.86 13.84 6.23
CA HIS A 15 -9.32 13.42 7.56
C HIS A 15 -9.57 11.91 7.69
N LEU A 16 -9.00 11.09 6.79
CA LEU A 16 -9.06 9.63 6.85
C LEU A 16 -7.82 9.05 7.55
N THR A 17 -7.94 7.82 8.05
CA THR A 17 -6.84 7.03 8.64
C THR A 17 -6.55 5.80 7.78
N LEU A 18 -5.31 5.30 7.81
CA LEU A 18 -4.94 4.04 7.13
C LEU A 18 -5.28 2.79 7.92
N HIS A 19 -5.67 2.89 9.19
CA HIS A 19 -5.94 1.73 10.04
C HIS A 19 -6.98 0.80 9.40
N GLU A 20 -6.63 -0.48 9.25
CA GLU A 20 -7.43 -1.52 8.57
C GLU A 20 -7.79 -1.23 7.11
N LYS A 21 -7.22 -0.18 6.50
CA LYS A 21 -7.44 0.11 5.07
C LYS A 21 -6.40 -0.61 4.23
N LYS A 22 -6.84 -1.11 3.08
CA LYS A 22 -5.95 -1.66 2.04
C LYS A 22 -5.25 -0.51 1.32
N VAL A 23 -3.92 -0.57 1.26
CA VAL A 23 -3.08 0.43 0.59
C VAL A 23 -2.29 -0.26 -0.49
N LEU A 24 -2.51 0.11 -1.75
CA LEU A 24 -1.72 -0.37 -2.88
C LEU A 24 -0.60 0.63 -3.18
N VAL A 25 0.64 0.18 -3.11
CA VAL A 25 1.82 0.94 -3.51
C VAL A 25 2.26 0.46 -4.88
N ILE A 26 2.24 1.34 -5.87
CA ILE A 26 2.66 1.04 -7.24
C ILE A 26 4.11 1.53 -7.40
N GLY A 27 5.02 0.59 -7.58
CA GLY A 27 6.47 0.80 -7.64
C GLY A 27 7.16 0.62 -6.29
N TYR A 28 8.26 -0.12 -6.29
CA TYR A 28 9.06 -0.50 -5.12
C TYR A 28 10.54 -0.04 -5.24
N GLY A 29 10.75 1.18 -5.74
CA GLY A 29 12.02 1.90 -5.61
C GLY A 29 12.20 2.52 -4.21
N LEU A 30 13.25 3.35 -4.03
CA LEU A 30 13.56 3.98 -2.74
C LEU A 30 12.38 4.77 -2.12
N VAL A 31 11.60 5.44 -2.97
CA VAL A 31 10.39 6.17 -2.51
C VAL A 31 9.28 5.19 -2.13
N GLY A 32 9.00 4.19 -2.97
CA GLY A 32 7.97 3.19 -2.74
C GLY A 32 8.21 2.38 -1.47
N GLN A 33 9.46 2.01 -1.20
CA GLN A 33 9.88 1.35 0.05
C GLN A 33 9.52 2.20 1.28
N GLY A 34 9.86 3.49 1.25
CA GLY A 34 9.53 4.41 2.34
C GLY A 34 8.03 4.64 2.51
N VAL A 35 7.27 4.70 1.41
CA VAL A 35 5.81 4.85 1.44
C VAL A 35 5.14 3.60 2.00
N ALA A 36 5.57 2.41 1.57
CA ALA A 36 5.05 1.12 2.05
C ALA A 36 5.34 0.91 3.54
N ALA A 37 6.59 1.14 3.98
CA ALA A 37 6.97 1.03 5.38
C ALA A 37 6.19 1.99 6.27
N ALA A 38 6.05 3.25 5.86
CA ALA A 38 5.28 4.24 6.61
C ALA A 38 3.79 3.89 6.65
N ALA A 39 3.20 3.43 5.54
CA ALA A 39 1.79 3.03 5.50
C ALA A 39 1.49 1.88 6.47
N LYS A 40 2.38 0.88 6.55
CA LYS A 40 2.28 -0.22 7.51
C LYS A 40 2.40 0.25 8.95
N ALA A 41 3.31 1.19 9.23
CA ALA A 41 3.45 1.76 10.57
C ALA A 41 2.18 2.49 11.06
N PHE A 42 1.39 3.06 10.13
CA PHE A 42 0.09 3.65 10.41
C PHE A 42 -1.08 2.65 10.42
N GLY A 43 -0.81 1.35 10.36
CA GLY A 43 -1.84 0.29 10.44
C GLY A 43 -2.52 -0.06 9.11
N GLY A 44 -1.94 0.37 7.98
CA GLY A 44 -2.43 0.01 6.65
C GLY A 44 -2.07 -1.43 6.27
N GLN A 45 -3.01 -2.11 5.59
CA GLN A 45 -2.77 -3.40 4.93
C GLN A 45 -2.14 -3.14 3.55
N VAL A 46 -0.81 -3.15 3.51
CA VAL A 46 -0.06 -2.73 2.32
C VAL A 46 0.14 -3.89 1.34
N MET A 47 -0.12 -3.61 0.06
CA MET A 47 0.19 -4.45 -1.08
C MET A 47 1.10 -3.67 -2.03
N VAL A 48 1.96 -4.37 -2.76
CA VAL A 48 2.92 -3.75 -3.69
C VAL A 48 2.70 -4.32 -5.10
N ALA A 49 2.63 -3.43 -6.09
CA ALA A 49 2.65 -3.81 -7.50
C ALA A 49 3.92 -3.23 -8.16
N GLU A 50 4.72 -4.08 -8.80
CA GLU A 50 5.96 -3.68 -9.46
C GLU A 50 6.15 -4.46 -10.76
N ILE A 51 6.66 -3.76 -11.77
CA ILE A 51 6.91 -4.27 -13.13
C ILE A 51 8.34 -4.82 -13.22
N ASP A 52 9.29 -4.20 -12.54
CA ASP A 52 10.68 -4.68 -12.50
C ASP A 52 10.79 -5.98 -11.67
N PRO A 53 11.26 -7.10 -12.26
CA PRO A 53 11.27 -8.40 -11.59
C PRO A 53 12.20 -8.45 -10.37
N ALA A 54 13.31 -7.70 -10.39
CA ALA A 54 14.26 -7.68 -9.28
C ALA A 54 13.67 -6.93 -8.08
N ARG A 55 13.04 -5.77 -8.31
CA ARG A 55 12.37 -5.01 -7.24
C ARG A 55 11.11 -5.69 -6.75
N ARG A 56 10.40 -6.41 -7.62
CA ARG A 56 9.26 -7.25 -7.26
C ARG A 56 9.69 -8.36 -6.30
N LEU A 57 10.79 -9.05 -6.60
CA LEU A 57 11.37 -10.05 -5.71
C LEU A 57 11.81 -9.43 -4.37
N GLN A 58 12.45 -8.26 -4.41
CA GLN A 58 12.83 -7.54 -3.19
C GLN A 58 11.61 -7.22 -2.33
N ALA A 59 10.50 -6.76 -2.92
CA ALA A 59 9.27 -6.48 -2.19
C ALA A 59 8.71 -7.72 -1.50
N ALA A 60 8.74 -8.88 -2.18
CA ALA A 60 8.35 -10.15 -1.59
C ALA A 60 9.28 -10.57 -0.45
N TYR A 61 10.59 -10.37 -0.62
CA TYR A 61 11.60 -10.66 0.41
C TYR A 61 11.45 -9.78 1.66
N ASP A 62 11.07 -8.51 1.48
CA ASP A 62 10.77 -7.58 2.57
C ASP A 62 9.41 -7.88 3.25
N GLY A 63 8.69 -8.91 2.79
CA GLY A 63 7.45 -9.41 3.40
C GLY A 63 6.19 -8.68 2.95
N TRP A 64 6.21 -7.98 1.82
CA TRP A 64 5.02 -7.36 1.24
C TRP A 64 4.22 -8.35 0.40
N HIS A 65 2.89 -8.18 0.39
CA HIS A 65 2.03 -8.92 -0.53
C HIS A 65 2.16 -8.31 -1.92
N VAL A 66 2.85 -9.02 -2.81
CA VAL A 66 3.09 -8.60 -4.19
C VAL A 66 1.93 -9.06 -5.07
N VAL A 67 1.30 -8.12 -5.74
CA VAL A 67 0.10 -8.34 -6.55
C VAL A 67 0.25 -7.77 -7.95
N ASP A 68 -0.51 -8.31 -8.89
CA ASP A 68 -0.62 -7.68 -10.20
C ASP A 68 -1.59 -6.49 -10.14
N LEU A 69 -1.22 -5.40 -10.81
CA LEU A 69 -1.93 -4.13 -10.71
C LEU A 69 -3.41 -4.26 -11.09
N GLN A 70 -3.71 -5.01 -12.16
CA GLN A 70 -5.07 -5.20 -12.64
C GLN A 70 -5.94 -5.97 -11.63
N GLU A 71 -5.38 -6.99 -11.00
CA GLU A 71 -6.07 -7.77 -9.98
C GLU A 71 -6.30 -6.94 -8.70
N ALA A 72 -5.31 -6.15 -8.30
CA ALA A 72 -5.39 -5.28 -7.14
C ALA A 72 -6.47 -4.20 -7.30
N ILE A 73 -6.60 -3.61 -8.51
CA ILE A 73 -7.64 -2.63 -8.81
C ILE A 73 -9.03 -3.31 -8.85
N ALA A 74 -9.14 -4.47 -9.49
CA ALA A 74 -10.41 -5.20 -9.59
C ALA A 74 -10.93 -5.65 -8.22
N SER A 75 -10.04 -6.04 -7.31
CA SER A 75 -10.39 -6.42 -5.93
C SER A 75 -10.70 -5.21 -5.04
N GLY A 76 -10.17 -4.03 -5.33
CA GLY A 76 -10.46 -2.78 -4.61
C GLY A 76 -11.77 -2.10 -5.03
N GLY A 77 -12.23 -2.30 -6.27
CA GLY A 77 -13.43 -1.63 -6.83
C GLY A 77 -14.77 -2.23 -6.40
N ARG A 78 -14.80 -3.46 -5.88
CA ARG A 78 -16.01 -4.04 -5.26
C ARG A 78 -15.95 -3.78 -3.76
N GLY A 79 -16.64 -2.72 -3.35
CA GLY A 79 -16.83 -2.34 -1.95
C GLY A 79 -17.20 -3.54 -1.08
N GLY A 80 -16.21 -4.02 -0.33
CA GLY A 80 -16.39 -4.98 0.74
C GLY A 80 -16.99 -4.28 1.95
N HIS A 81 -18.28 -3.94 1.88
CA HIS A 81 -19.15 -3.99 3.05
C HIS A 81 -19.44 -5.47 3.37
N SER A 82 -18.39 -6.27 3.54
CA SER A 82 -18.52 -7.63 4.06
C SER A 82 -18.75 -7.51 5.56
N ASP A 83 -20.02 -7.38 5.92
CA ASP A 83 -20.67 -8.25 6.90
C ASP A 83 -19.73 -8.75 8.00
N ARG A 84 -19.42 -7.88 8.97
CA ARG A 84 -19.04 -8.32 10.31
C ARG A 84 -20.34 -8.58 11.08
N ARG A 85 -20.89 -9.78 10.89
CA ARG A 85 -21.54 -10.51 12.00
C ARG A 85 -20.47 -11.04 12.95
#